data_AF-A0A7C5FJF9-F1
#
_entry.id   AF-A0A7C5FJF9-F1
#
_cell.length_a   1.000
_cell.length_b   1.000
_cell.length_c   1.000
_cell.angle_alpha   90.00
_cell.angle_beta   90.00
_cell.angle_gamma   90.00
#
_symmetry.space_group_name_H-M   'P 1'
#
loop_
_entity.id
_entity.type
_entity.pdbx_description
1 polymer ?
#
loop_
_entity_poly.entity_id
_entity_poly.type
_entity_poly.pdbx_seq_one_letter_code
_entity_poly.pdbx_strand_id
1 'polypeptide(L)'
;MKNDIILIFVGIVGGYLLTLLKDKITKSGIEQIKEKFDISKFTKGMLSVSDPTLWAKDISHLFNFRKLIIYGIIIIFIYAYGVYKGQTGKPIILSLDYNKEITIKLDGQELYKPKNDNRLYVRDEKGKILKVITPKDIPELKKKLKPYDLIFEPVLIGGYGLGSPSKPELGVGSSFFRWFKNKVEAFLTNRGVYIGTSYSITDNSGIGAGVGKG
;
A
#
# COMPACT_ATOMS: atom_id res chain seq x y z
N MET A 1 2.04 -18.26 3.78
CA MET A 1 2.99 -18.98 4.66
C MET A 1 3.97 -19.87 3.91
N LYS A 2 3.57 -20.94 3.20
CA LYS A 2 4.54 -21.82 2.49
C LYS A 2 5.35 -21.09 1.40
N ASN A 3 4.73 -20.17 0.66
CA ASN A 3 5.42 -19.42 -0.41
C ASN A 3 6.39 -18.35 0.13
N ASP A 4 6.12 -17.82 1.32
CA ASP A 4 6.94 -16.77 1.94
C ASP A 4 8.27 -17.36 2.45
N ILE A 5 8.24 -18.58 2.97
CA ILE A 5 9.44 -19.31 3.43
C ILE A 5 10.37 -19.63 2.26
N ILE A 6 9.81 -20.02 1.11
CA ILE A 6 10.58 -20.30 -0.12
C ILE A 6 11.26 -19.01 -0.62
N LEU A 7 10.55 -17.88 -0.59
CA LEU A 7 11.10 -16.57 -1.00
C LEU A 7 12.25 -16.10 -0.10
N ILE A 8 12.13 -16.32 1.22
CA ILE A 8 13.20 -16.01 2.17
C ILE A 8 14.42 -16.89 1.92
N PHE A 9 14.22 -18.19 1.68
CA PHE A 9 15.31 -19.12 1.42
C PHE A 9 16.04 -18.79 0.11
N VAL A 10 15.29 -18.43 -0.94
CA VAL A 10 15.86 -17.95 -2.22
C VAL A 10 16.65 -16.65 -2.02
N GLY A 11 16.17 -15.73 -1.17
CA GLY A 11 16.88 -14.50 -0.82
C GLY A 11 18.23 -14.75 -0.14
N ILE A 12 18.29 -15.70 0.79
CA ILE A 12 19.53 -16.07 1.51
C ILE A 12 20.54 -16.72 0.57
N VAL A 13 20.10 -17.73 -0.18
CA VAL A 13 20.96 -18.45 -1.16
C VAL A 13 21.47 -17.49 -2.24
N GLY A 14 20.62 -16.57 -2.67
CA GLY A 14 20.97 -15.51 -3.60
C GLY A 14 21.99 -14.50 -3.09
N GLY A 15 21.81 -14.02 -1.86
CA GLY A 15 22.77 -13.13 -1.21
C GLY A 15 24.15 -13.77 -1.09
N TYR A 16 24.18 -15.05 -0.74
CA TYR A 16 25.42 -15.82 -0.64
C TYR A 16 26.09 -16.07 -2.01
N LEU A 17 25.29 -16.35 -3.05
CA LEU A 17 25.78 -16.47 -4.42
C LEU A 17 26.32 -15.14 -4.95
N LEU A 18 25.69 -14.01 -4.60
CA LEU A 18 26.17 -12.68 -4.97
C LEU A 18 27.50 -12.33 -4.29
N THR A 19 27.72 -12.73 -3.03
CA THR A 19 29.02 -12.55 -2.37
C THR A 19 30.10 -13.43 -2.99
N LEU A 20 29.79 -14.68 -3.34
CA LEU A 20 30.73 -15.57 -4.04
C LEU A 20 31.05 -15.07 -5.46
N LEU A 21 30.06 -14.54 -6.18
CA LEU A 21 30.26 -13.94 -7.49
C LEU A 21 31.06 -12.65 -7.39
N LYS A 22 30.81 -11.82 -6.37
CA LYS A 22 31.61 -10.61 -6.12
C LYS A 22 33.08 -10.97 -5.99
N ASP A 23 33.44 -11.93 -5.13
CA ASP A 23 34.83 -12.34 -4.91
C ASP A 23 35.48 -12.99 -6.14
N LYS A 24 34.69 -13.68 -6.96
CA LYS A 24 35.16 -14.25 -8.24
C LYS A 24 35.36 -13.19 -9.31
N ILE A 25 34.49 -12.17 -9.38
CA ILE A 25 34.59 -11.02 -10.28
C ILE A 25 35.78 -10.13 -9.91
N THR A 26 36.04 -9.87 -8.61
CA THR A 26 37.24 -9.12 -8.19
C THR A 26 38.53 -9.89 -8.45
N LYS A 27 38.52 -11.22 -8.40
CA LYS A 27 39.72 -12.02 -8.72
C LYS A 27 39.92 -12.27 -10.22
N SER A 28 38.87 -12.44 -11.02
CA SER A 28 39.00 -12.69 -12.47
C SER A 28 39.04 -11.42 -13.33
N GLY A 29 38.53 -10.29 -12.82
CA GLY A 29 38.44 -9.03 -13.56
C GLY A 29 39.75 -8.24 -13.64
N ILE A 30 40.71 -8.50 -12.74
CA ILE A 30 41.97 -7.76 -12.68
C ILE A 30 43.00 -8.30 -13.71
N GLU A 31 42.91 -9.56 -14.11
CA GLU A 31 43.91 -10.16 -15.04
C GLU A 31 43.49 -10.18 -16.53
N GLN A 32 42.21 -10.01 -16.87
CA GLN A 32 41.75 -10.19 -18.27
C GLN A 32 41.23 -8.96 -19.03
N ILE A 33 41.10 -7.78 -18.42
CA ILE A 33 40.63 -6.58 -19.14
C ILE A 33 41.76 -5.57 -19.31
N LYS A 34 42.57 -5.80 -20.35
CA LYS A 34 43.46 -4.79 -20.94
C LYS A 34 42.75 -3.92 -21.99
N GLU A 35 41.43 -3.82 -21.96
CA GLU A 35 40.74 -2.76 -22.70
C GLU A 35 40.76 -1.48 -21.88
N LYS A 36 41.60 -0.52 -22.28
CA LYS A 36 41.51 0.85 -21.80
C LYS A 36 40.13 1.39 -22.16
N PHE A 37 39.40 1.86 -21.16
CA PHE A 37 38.15 2.58 -21.36
C PHE A 37 38.39 3.78 -22.29
N ASP A 38 37.81 3.72 -23.50
CA ASP A 38 37.93 4.76 -24.51
C ASP A 38 36.69 5.65 -24.44
N ILE A 39 36.88 6.83 -23.85
CA ILE A 39 35.83 7.86 -23.70
C ILE A 39 35.19 8.20 -25.05
N SER A 40 35.95 8.19 -26.15
CA SER A 40 35.43 8.54 -27.47
C SER A 40 34.44 7.50 -28.00
N LYS A 41 34.66 6.21 -27.70
CA LYS A 41 33.72 5.12 -28.02
C LYS A 41 32.48 5.19 -27.14
N PHE A 42 32.65 5.49 -25.85
CA PHE A 42 31.54 5.64 -24.91
C PHE A 42 30.62 6.80 -25.32
N THR A 43 31.17 7.97 -25.64
CA THR A 43 30.38 9.13 -26.07
C THR A 43 29.73 8.92 -27.44
N LYS A 44 30.41 8.24 -28.37
CA LYS A 44 29.79 7.88 -29.66
C LYS A 44 28.59 6.94 -29.49
N GLY A 45 28.70 5.92 -28.63
CA GLY A 45 27.59 5.03 -28.31
C GLY A 45 26.45 5.73 -27.54
N MET A 46 26.78 6.64 -26.63
CA MET A 46 25.79 7.41 -25.87
C MET A 46 25.08 8.48 -26.72
N LEU A 47 25.71 9.03 -27.76
CA LEU A 47 25.13 10.06 -28.63
C LEU A 47 24.40 9.47 -29.85
N SER A 48 24.59 8.19 -30.16
CA SER A 48 23.88 7.48 -31.24
C SER A 48 22.48 6.98 -30.85
N VAL A 49 21.82 7.63 -29.87
CA VAL A 49 20.47 7.28 -29.39
C VAL A 49 19.39 7.44 -30.47
N SER A 50 19.67 8.17 -31.54
CA SER A 50 18.73 8.39 -32.64
C SER A 50 18.86 7.39 -33.79
N ASP A 51 19.84 6.47 -33.76
CA ASP A 51 20.03 5.49 -34.83
C ASP A 51 19.15 4.24 -34.59
N PRO A 52 18.08 4.03 -35.37
CA PRO A 52 17.14 2.93 -35.17
C PRO A 52 17.79 1.56 -35.39
N THR A 53 18.84 1.48 -36.20
CA THR A 53 19.51 0.21 -36.51
C THR A 53 20.41 -0.28 -35.38
N LEU A 54 21.00 0.64 -34.61
CA LEU A 54 21.75 0.30 -33.39
C LEU A 54 20.80 -0.13 -32.27
N TRP A 55 19.68 0.57 -32.10
CA TRP A 55 18.61 0.13 -31.20
C TRP A 55 18.05 -1.24 -31.57
N ALA A 56 17.84 -1.52 -32.85
CA ALA A 56 17.35 -2.82 -33.29
C ALA A 56 18.33 -3.95 -32.94
N LYS A 57 19.64 -3.72 -33.06
CA LYS A 57 20.69 -4.67 -32.64
C LYS A 57 20.73 -4.84 -31.13
N ASP A 58 20.65 -3.76 -30.37
CA ASP A 58 20.64 -3.82 -28.90
C ASP A 58 19.37 -4.50 -28.38
N ILE A 59 18.21 -4.22 -28.97
CA ILE A 59 16.94 -4.90 -28.67
C ILE A 59 17.03 -6.39 -29.04
N SER A 60 17.57 -6.75 -30.20
CA SER A 60 17.78 -8.16 -30.58
C SER A 60 18.74 -8.87 -29.61
N HIS A 61 19.73 -8.17 -29.07
CA HIS A 61 20.62 -8.69 -28.03
C HIS A 61 19.96 -8.77 -26.65
N LEU A 62 18.98 -7.90 -26.35
CA LEU A 62 18.15 -7.98 -25.14
C LEU A 62 17.23 -9.21 -25.17
N PHE A 63 16.79 -9.67 -26.34
CA PHE A 63 16.00 -10.90 -26.50
C PHE A 63 16.82 -12.20 -26.50
N ASN A 64 18.13 -12.14 -26.24
CA ASN A 64 18.91 -13.34 -26.00
C ASN A 64 18.47 -13.99 -24.69
N PHE A 65 17.82 -15.16 -24.78
CA PHE A 65 17.21 -15.87 -23.66
C PHE A 65 18.16 -16.06 -22.47
N ARG A 66 19.46 -16.28 -22.72
CA ARG A 66 20.47 -16.40 -21.66
C ARG A 66 20.66 -15.09 -20.89
N LYS A 67 20.67 -13.94 -21.58
CA LYS A 67 20.81 -12.62 -20.96
C LYS A 67 19.53 -12.23 -20.22
N LEU A 68 18.37 -12.56 -20.77
CA LEU A 68 17.07 -12.34 -20.10
C LEU A 68 16.98 -13.08 -18.77
N ILE A 69 17.44 -14.33 -18.69
CA ILE A 69 17.47 -15.08 -17.43
C ILE A 69 18.38 -14.37 -16.41
N ILE A 70 19.58 -13.96 -16.82
CA ILE A 70 20.54 -13.29 -15.92
C ILE A 70 19.96 -11.97 -15.40
N TYR A 71 19.41 -11.13 -16.28
CA TYR A 71 18.77 -9.87 -15.87
C TYR A 71 17.53 -10.10 -15.01
N GLY A 72 16.72 -11.11 -15.34
CA GLY A 72 15.56 -11.49 -14.52
C GLY A 72 15.97 -11.88 -13.10
N ILE A 73 17.02 -12.69 -12.94
CA ILE A 73 17.56 -13.07 -11.63
C ILE A 73 18.04 -11.84 -10.85
N ILE A 74 18.77 -10.92 -11.49
CA ILE A 74 19.25 -9.69 -10.85
C ILE A 74 18.07 -8.82 -10.39
N ILE A 75 17.06 -8.63 -11.23
CA ILE A 75 15.85 -7.83 -10.91
C ILE A 75 15.09 -8.48 -9.75
N ILE A 76 14.93 -9.80 -9.74
CA ILE A 76 14.28 -10.53 -8.65
C ILE A 76 15.04 -10.31 -7.33
N PHE A 77 16.36 -10.34 -7.34
CA PHE A 77 17.15 -10.11 -6.12
C PHE A 77 17.03 -8.68 -5.61
N ILE A 78 17.09 -7.69 -6.51
CA ILE A 78 16.90 -6.28 -6.13
C ILE A 78 15.50 -6.06 -5.57
N TYR A 79 14.47 -6.63 -6.20
CA TYR A 79 13.09 -6.55 -5.74
C TYR A 79 12.91 -7.23 -4.38
N ALA A 80 13.40 -8.46 -4.23
CA ALA A 80 13.32 -9.21 -2.96
C ALA A 80 14.04 -8.48 -1.83
N TYR A 81 15.21 -7.88 -2.11
CA TYR A 81 15.93 -7.06 -1.14
C TYR A 81 15.13 -5.79 -0.75
N GLY A 82 14.54 -5.11 -1.72
CA GLY A 82 13.68 -3.95 -1.49
C GLY A 82 12.45 -4.30 -0.64
N VAL A 83 11.79 -5.43 -0.93
CA VAL A 83 10.67 -5.95 -0.14
C VAL A 83 11.11 -6.28 1.29
N TYR A 84 12.24 -6.97 1.45
CA TYR A 84 12.79 -7.33 2.76
C TYR A 84 13.09 -6.10 3.61
N LYS A 85 13.85 -5.14 3.07
CA LYS A 85 14.14 -3.86 3.75
C LYS A 85 12.85 -3.09 4.02
N GLY A 86 11.91 -3.07 3.08
CA GLY A 86 10.61 -2.43 3.24
C GLY A 86 9.71 -3.06 4.30
N GLN A 87 9.95 -4.29 4.74
CA GLN A 87 9.23 -4.93 5.83
C GLN A 87 9.83 -4.62 7.21
N THR A 88 11.14 -4.36 7.30
CA THR A 88 11.83 -4.10 8.58
C THR A 88 11.35 -2.83 9.31
N GLY A 89 10.69 -1.89 8.62
CA GLY A 89 10.14 -0.66 9.20
C GLY A 89 8.61 -0.58 9.23
N LYS A 90 7.89 -1.64 8.83
CA LYS A 90 6.42 -1.59 8.84
C LYS A 90 5.90 -1.71 10.27
N PRO A 91 5.02 -0.80 10.72
CA PRO A 91 4.37 -0.97 12.02
C PRO A 91 3.59 -2.28 12.03
N ILE A 92 3.70 -3.03 13.11
CA ILE A 92 2.93 -4.27 13.28
C ILE A 92 1.47 -3.86 13.46
N ILE A 93 0.65 -4.10 12.44
CA ILE A 93 -0.79 -3.88 12.50
C ILE A 93 -1.40 -5.09 13.24
N LEU A 94 -1.64 -4.92 14.53
CA LEU A 94 -2.32 -5.93 15.34
C LEU A 94 -3.83 -5.72 15.20
N SER A 95 -4.50 -6.71 14.60
CA SER A 95 -5.97 -6.72 14.53
C SER A 95 -6.52 -7.07 15.92
N LEU A 96 -6.92 -6.04 16.68
CA LEU A 96 -7.58 -6.17 17.98
C LEU A 96 -9.06 -6.55 17.78
N ASP A 97 -9.31 -7.76 17.26
CA ASP A 97 -10.66 -8.28 17.00
C ASP A 97 -11.47 -8.47 18.30
N TYR A 98 -12.70 -7.96 18.36
CA TYR A 98 -13.56 -7.98 19.56
C TYR A 98 -13.72 -9.39 20.15
N ASN A 99 -13.79 -10.39 19.28
CA ASN A 99 -14.08 -11.77 19.67
C ASN A 99 -12.83 -12.58 20.06
N LYS A 100 -11.65 -11.96 20.04
CA LYS A 100 -10.38 -12.65 20.31
C LYS A 100 -9.69 -12.08 21.53
N GLU A 101 -9.19 -12.99 22.34
CA GLU A 101 -8.27 -12.69 23.42
C GLU A 101 -6.86 -12.54 22.85
N ILE A 102 -6.17 -11.47 23.23
CA ILE A 102 -4.83 -11.16 22.74
C ILE A 102 -3.96 -10.76 23.92
N THR A 103 -2.82 -11.42 24.06
CA THR A 103 -1.79 -11.09 25.05
C THR A 103 -0.50 -10.75 24.33
N ILE A 104 0.06 -9.58 24.60
CA ILE A 104 1.33 -9.12 24.04
C ILE A 104 2.28 -8.91 25.21
N LYS A 105 3.38 -9.64 25.23
CA LYS A 105 4.42 -9.47 26.24
C LYS A 105 5.25 -8.23 25.93
N LEU A 106 5.43 -7.40 26.93
CA LEU A 106 6.30 -6.23 26.98
C LEU A 106 7.38 -6.51 28.04
N ASP A 107 8.49 -5.79 28.04
CA ASP A 107 9.52 -5.96 29.08
C ASP A 107 8.94 -5.63 30.46
N GLY A 108 8.77 -6.66 31.30
CA GLY A 108 8.21 -6.58 32.65
C GLY A 108 6.70 -6.30 32.73
N GLN A 109 5.97 -6.31 31.61
CA GLN A 109 4.53 -6.05 31.56
C GLN A 109 3.83 -6.86 30.47
N GLU A 110 2.51 -7.00 30.56
CA GLU A 110 1.71 -7.64 29.53
C GLU A 110 0.55 -6.75 29.11
N LEU A 111 0.40 -6.56 27.80
CA LEU A 111 -0.77 -5.94 27.19
C LEU A 111 -1.83 -7.03 26.98
N TYR A 112 -2.89 -6.99 27.77
CA TYR A 112 -3.96 -7.97 27.75
C TYR A 112 -5.25 -7.37 27.19
N LYS A 113 -5.79 -8.01 26.16
CA LYS A 113 -7.12 -7.74 25.64
C LYS A 113 -8.01 -8.97 25.89
N PRO A 114 -9.04 -8.87 26.75
CA PRO A 114 -10.00 -9.95 26.94
C PRO A 114 -10.92 -10.09 25.73
N LYS A 115 -11.48 -11.28 25.56
CA LYS A 115 -12.56 -11.53 24.61
C LYS A 115 -13.81 -10.75 25.03
N ASN A 116 -14.52 -10.18 24.05
CA ASN A 116 -15.75 -9.40 24.23
C ASN A 116 -15.58 -8.15 25.13
N ASP A 117 -14.37 -7.60 25.21
CA ASP A 117 -14.10 -6.34 25.89
C ASP A 117 -13.38 -5.38 24.92
N ASN A 118 -13.77 -4.10 25.00
CA ASN A 118 -13.18 -3.00 24.23
C ASN A 118 -12.04 -2.31 24.99
N ARG A 119 -11.73 -2.79 26.19
CA ARG A 119 -10.65 -2.29 27.05
C ARG A 119 -9.39 -3.11 26.86
N LEU A 120 -8.27 -2.42 27.03
CA LEU A 120 -6.95 -2.98 26.88
C LEU A 120 -6.20 -2.75 28.20
N TYR A 121 -5.77 -3.83 28.84
CA TYR A 121 -5.26 -3.83 30.21
C TYR A 121 -3.75 -3.96 30.16
N VAL A 122 -3.04 -3.08 30.86
CA VAL A 122 -1.62 -3.26 31.15
C VAL A 122 -1.54 -4.03 32.46
N ARG A 123 -0.97 -5.23 32.43
CA ARG A 123 -0.78 -6.10 33.60
C ARG A 123 0.70 -6.22 33.91
N ASP A 124 1.01 -6.36 35.20
CA ASP A 124 2.32 -6.81 35.66
C ASP A 124 2.48 -8.32 35.42
N GLU A 125 3.70 -8.87 35.51
CA GLU A 125 4.00 -10.31 35.36
C GLU A 125 3.18 -11.19 36.32
N LYS A 126 2.73 -10.61 37.44
CA LYS A 126 1.89 -11.25 38.46
C LYS A 126 0.39 -11.16 38.16
N GLY A 127 -0.01 -10.62 37.01
CA GLY A 127 -1.41 -10.48 36.60
C GLY A 127 -2.15 -9.29 37.23
N LYS A 128 -1.47 -8.46 38.03
CA LYS A 128 -2.06 -7.25 38.61
C LYS A 128 -2.29 -6.20 37.52
N ILE A 129 -3.51 -5.66 37.43
CA ILE A 129 -3.84 -4.59 36.49
C ILE A 129 -3.18 -3.29 36.96
N LEU A 130 -2.28 -2.76 36.14
CA LEU A 130 -1.58 -1.48 36.37
C LEU A 130 -2.33 -0.31 35.75
N LYS A 131 -2.88 -0.51 34.54
CA LYS A 131 -3.57 0.55 33.78
C LYS A 131 -4.62 -0.04 32.86
N VAL A 132 -5.72 0.69 32.68
CA VAL A 132 -6.74 0.39 31.68
C VAL A 132 -6.66 1.46 30.60
N ILE A 133 -6.49 1.03 29.35
CA ILE A 133 -6.47 1.87 28.16
C ILE A 133 -7.83 1.69 27.49
N THR A 134 -8.59 2.79 27.38
CA THR A 134 -9.84 2.85 26.65
C THR A 134 -9.64 3.54 25.30
N PRO A 135 -10.52 3.33 24.31
CA PRO A 135 -10.45 4.04 23.04
C PRO A 135 -10.51 5.57 23.18
N LYS A 136 -11.01 6.09 24.31
CA LYS A 136 -11.05 7.54 24.61
C LYS A 136 -9.68 8.11 24.97
N ASP A 137 -8.79 7.27 25.49
CA ASP A 137 -7.45 7.66 25.96
C ASP A 137 -6.44 7.77 24.81
N ILE A 138 -6.80 7.26 23.63
CA ILE A 138 -5.97 7.32 22.42
C ILE A 138 -6.58 8.38 21.49
N PRO A 139 -5.96 9.58 21.36
CA PRO A 139 -6.54 10.70 20.60
C PRO A 139 -6.91 10.35 19.16
N GLU A 140 -6.11 9.51 18.49
CA GLU A 140 -6.35 9.08 17.12
C GLU A 140 -7.57 8.17 16.99
N LEU A 141 -7.73 7.20 17.91
CA LEU A 141 -8.91 6.33 17.98
C LEU A 141 -10.16 7.13 18.33
N LYS A 142 -10.05 8.07 19.28
CA LYS A 142 -11.13 8.99 19.61
C LYS A 142 -11.59 9.78 18.39
N LYS A 143 -10.67 10.26 17.54
CA LYS A 143 -11.00 10.97 16.29
C LYS A 143 -11.67 10.05 15.27
N LYS A 144 -11.17 8.82 15.08
CA LYS A 144 -11.74 7.84 14.15
C LYS A 144 -13.12 7.32 14.57
N LEU A 145 -13.36 7.18 15.87
CA LEU A 145 -14.61 6.68 16.44
C LEU A 145 -15.64 7.79 16.70
N LYS A 146 -15.38 9.04 16.28
CA LYS A 146 -16.37 10.11 16.42
C LYS A 146 -17.61 9.74 15.61
N PRO A 147 -18.80 9.70 16.24
CA PRO A 147 -20.02 9.36 15.52
C PRO A 147 -20.40 10.48 14.56
N TYR A 148 -20.04 11.74 14.82
CA TYR A 148 -20.35 12.87 13.94
C TYR A 148 -19.08 13.65 13.59
N ASP A 149 -19.03 14.18 12.37
CA ASP A 149 -17.93 15.01 11.89
C ASP A 149 -18.39 15.97 10.80
N LEU A 150 -17.88 17.19 10.82
CA LEU A 150 -18.01 18.12 9.69
C LEU A 150 -16.88 17.78 8.72
N ILE A 151 -17.25 17.35 7.52
CA ILE A 151 -16.33 16.92 6.48
C ILE A 151 -16.48 17.83 5.27
N PHE A 152 -15.51 17.85 4.37
CA PHE A 152 -15.67 18.51 3.07
C PHE A 152 -15.01 17.62 2.03
N GLU A 153 -15.72 16.55 1.67
CA GLU A 153 -15.23 15.51 0.77
C GLU A 153 -15.93 15.64 -0.59
N PRO A 154 -15.19 15.79 -1.71
CA PRO A 154 -15.81 15.78 -3.03
C PRO A 154 -16.39 14.40 -3.32
N VAL A 155 -17.59 14.35 -3.88
CA VAL A 155 -18.30 13.11 -4.23
C VAL A 155 -18.71 13.11 -5.70
N LEU A 156 -18.62 11.94 -6.32
CA LEU A 156 -19.20 11.65 -7.62
C LEU A 156 -20.50 10.89 -7.40
N ILE A 157 -21.55 11.32 -8.08
CA ILE A 157 -22.89 10.76 -7.91
C ILE A 157 -23.40 10.30 -9.26
N GLY A 158 -23.79 9.04 -9.32
CA GLY A 158 -24.50 8.46 -10.47
C GLY A 158 -25.78 7.82 -9.97
N GLY A 159 -26.90 8.10 -10.63
CA GLY A 159 -28.20 7.59 -10.20
C GLY A 159 -29.28 7.73 -11.24
N TYR A 160 -30.51 7.43 -10.85
CA TYR A 160 -31.70 7.61 -11.67
C TYR A 160 -32.65 8.60 -10.98
N GLY A 161 -33.01 9.68 -11.68
CA GLY A 161 -34.02 10.61 -11.21
C GLY A 161 -35.42 9.98 -11.31
N LEU A 162 -36.20 10.07 -10.22
CA LEU A 162 -37.58 9.58 -10.17
C LEU A 162 -38.62 10.55 -10.77
N GLY A 163 -38.20 11.74 -11.22
CA GLY A 163 -39.07 12.70 -11.91
C GLY A 163 -39.44 12.23 -13.31
N SER A 164 -40.54 12.76 -13.88
CA SER A 164 -40.95 12.44 -15.27
C SER A 164 -40.35 13.48 -16.23
N PRO A 165 -39.53 13.08 -17.23
CA PRO A 165 -39.09 11.72 -17.55
C PRO A 165 -37.91 11.24 -16.68
N SER A 166 -38.01 9.99 -16.22
CA SER A 166 -36.96 9.36 -15.41
C SER A 166 -35.77 9.02 -16.30
N LYS A 167 -34.61 9.60 -15.98
CA LYS A 167 -33.39 9.37 -16.76
C LYS A 167 -32.20 9.22 -15.82
N PRO A 168 -31.12 8.58 -16.32
CA PRO A 168 -29.85 8.57 -15.61
C PRO A 168 -29.34 9.99 -15.40
N GLU A 169 -28.82 10.22 -14.21
CA GLU A 169 -28.18 11.46 -13.78
C GLU A 169 -26.76 11.17 -13.34
N LEU A 170 -25.87 12.09 -13.72
CA LEU A 170 -24.49 12.10 -13.29
C LEU A 170 -24.20 13.48 -12.73
N GLY A 171 -23.52 13.50 -11.58
CA GLY A 171 -23.26 14.71 -10.85
C GLY A 171 -22.02 14.67 -10.00
N VAL A 172 -21.68 15.85 -9.50
CA VAL A 172 -20.57 16.10 -8.58
C VAL A 172 -21.11 16.89 -7.40
N GLY A 173 -20.57 16.64 -6.22
CA GLY A 173 -21.00 17.32 -5.01
C GLY A 173 -19.95 17.32 -3.93
N SER A 174 -20.39 17.69 -2.73
CA SER A 174 -19.59 17.57 -1.52
C SER A 174 -20.42 16.98 -0.39
N SER A 175 -19.86 16.00 0.30
CA SER A 175 -20.33 15.63 1.64
C SER A 175 -19.87 16.71 2.62
N PHE A 176 -20.80 17.26 3.40
CA PHE A 176 -20.49 18.31 4.38
C PHE A 176 -20.68 17.86 5.84
N PHE A 177 -21.39 16.74 6.05
CA PHE A 177 -21.60 16.18 7.38
C PHE A 177 -21.59 14.66 7.32
N ARG A 178 -20.96 14.03 8.31
CA ARG A 178 -20.95 12.57 8.49
C ARG A 178 -21.58 12.23 9.83
N TRP A 179 -22.48 11.26 9.85
CA TRP A 179 -23.00 10.60 11.04
C TRP A 179 -22.88 9.07 10.92
N PHE A 180 -21.88 8.50 11.59
CA PHE A 180 -21.42 7.12 11.44
C PHE A 180 -21.11 6.81 9.97
N LYS A 181 -21.90 5.91 9.35
CA LYS A 181 -21.81 5.57 7.93
C LYS A 181 -22.68 6.45 7.06
N ASN A 182 -23.57 7.27 7.64
CA ASN A 182 -24.39 8.18 6.87
C ASN A 182 -23.61 9.46 6.56
N LYS A 183 -23.75 10.01 5.36
CA LYS A 183 -23.25 11.32 4.98
C LYS A 183 -24.39 12.18 4.48
N VAL A 184 -24.32 13.48 4.73
CA VAL A 184 -25.20 14.48 4.14
C VAL A 184 -24.41 15.22 3.07
N GLU A 185 -25.00 15.31 1.90
CA GLU A 185 -24.33 15.70 0.67
C GLU A 185 -25.15 16.77 -0.04
N ALA A 186 -24.47 17.77 -0.60
CA ALA A 186 -25.04 18.71 -1.55
C ALA A 186 -24.37 18.48 -2.90
N PHE A 187 -25.16 18.38 -3.96
CA PHE A 187 -24.64 17.98 -5.26
C PHE A 187 -25.39 18.57 -6.44
N LEU A 188 -24.65 18.73 -7.52
CA LEU A 188 -25.11 19.22 -8.80
C LEU A 188 -25.06 18.05 -9.78
N THR A 189 -26.19 17.77 -10.42
CA THR A 189 -26.23 16.83 -11.55
C THR A 189 -26.35 17.60 -12.86
N ASN A 190 -26.26 16.89 -13.98
CA ASN A 190 -26.63 17.42 -15.29
C ASN A 190 -28.10 17.90 -15.40
N ARG A 191 -28.92 17.76 -14.34
CA ARG A 191 -30.32 18.16 -14.30
C ARG A 191 -30.66 19.19 -13.25
N GLY A 192 -29.97 19.22 -12.11
CA GLY A 192 -30.37 20.12 -11.04
C GLY A 192 -29.44 20.16 -9.84
N VAL A 193 -29.92 20.81 -8.79
CA VAL A 193 -29.25 20.94 -7.49
C VAL A 193 -30.02 20.14 -6.46
N TYR A 194 -29.32 19.30 -5.72
CA TYR A 194 -29.90 18.37 -4.76
C TYR A 194 -29.17 18.42 -3.44
N ILE A 195 -29.91 18.07 -2.39
CA ILE A 195 -29.38 17.73 -1.08
C ILE A 195 -29.84 16.32 -0.75
N GLY A 196 -28.95 15.50 -0.24
CA GLY A 196 -29.25 14.09 0.00
C GLY A 196 -28.52 13.51 1.19
N THR A 197 -28.90 12.28 1.50
CA THR A 197 -28.21 11.45 2.47
C THR A 197 -27.77 10.16 1.81
N SER A 198 -26.55 9.73 2.12
CA SER A 198 -25.97 8.49 1.60
C SER A 198 -25.49 7.61 2.76
N TYR A 199 -25.60 6.30 2.61
CA TYR A 199 -25.04 5.31 3.52
C TYR A 199 -23.80 4.68 2.87
N SER A 200 -22.66 4.82 3.55
CA SER A 200 -21.36 4.30 3.11
C SER A 200 -21.32 2.78 3.24
N ILE A 201 -21.23 2.09 2.10
CA ILE A 201 -21.07 0.64 2.02
C ILE A 201 -19.58 0.29 2.17
N THR A 202 -18.72 1.07 1.51
CA THR A 202 -17.26 1.00 1.62
C THR A 202 -16.70 2.36 2.02
N ASP A 203 -15.38 2.47 2.16
CA ASP A 203 -14.73 3.75 2.46
C ASP A 203 -14.94 4.81 1.35
N ASN A 204 -15.21 4.37 0.10
CA ASN A 204 -15.30 5.25 -1.07
C ASN A 204 -16.64 5.15 -1.83
N SER A 205 -17.58 4.32 -1.38
CA SER A 205 -18.85 4.13 -2.07
C SER A 205 -20.02 4.02 -1.10
N GLY A 206 -21.17 4.54 -1.52
CA GLY A 206 -22.39 4.50 -0.76
C GLY A 206 -23.62 4.51 -1.66
N ILE A 207 -24.78 4.27 -1.05
CA ILE A 207 -26.08 4.39 -1.70
C ILE A 207 -26.90 5.40 -0.92
N GLY A 208 -27.63 6.25 -1.64
CA GLY A 208 -28.34 7.35 -1.02
C GLY A 208 -29.57 7.77 -1.80
N ALA A 209 -30.30 8.69 -1.19
CA ALA A 209 -31.39 9.39 -1.82
C ALA A 209 -31.18 10.90 -1.67
N GLY A 210 -31.46 11.63 -2.73
CA GLY A 210 -31.42 13.08 -2.73
C GLY A 210 -32.75 13.66 -3.19
N VAL A 211 -33.09 14.81 -2.63
CA VAL A 211 -34.22 15.64 -3.04
C VAL A 211 -33.70 16.99 -3.48
N GLY A 212 -34.27 17.53 -4.54
CA GLY A 212 -33.71 18.71 -5.18
C GLY A 212 -34.59 19.27 -6.27
N LYS A 213 -34.11 20.33 -6.90
CA LYS A 213 -34.79 21.02 -7.99
C LYS A 213 -33.93 20.92 -9.24
N GLY A 214 -34.52 20.38 -10.31
CA GLY A 214 -33.96 20.23 -11.64
C GLY A 214 -35.06 20.26 -12.69
#